data_AF-A0ABD2NLN9-F1
#
_entry.id   AF-A0ABD2NLN9-F1
#
_cell.length_a   1.000
_cell.length_b   1.000
_cell.length_c   1.000
_cell.angle_alpha   90.00
_cell.angle_beta   90.00
_cell.angle_gamma   90.00
#
_symmetry.space_group_name_H-M   'P 1'
#
loop_
_entity.id
_entity.type
_entity.pdbx_description
1 polymer ?
#
loop_
_entity_poly.entity_id
_entity_poly.type
_entity_poly.pdbx_seq_one_letter_code
_entity_poly.pdbx_strand_id
1 'polypeptide(L)'
;MLGRLLDKERRGQVQNLLDPSYVFANERDDIDYALLSIRQLINEFEDTTSDSVYKRVKSRLAHITSRVQRMPIDAENESYATCIELDAKLHERVLPSVAAVLPDPSQASTSTQQPILNVLNSQLSHSFRSVSISEWKENFDGGTKNLPRFLENVQELMQARQVSKAELFTSARDLFIGNGHYW
;
A
#
# COMPACT_ATOMS: atom_id res chain seq x y z
N MET A 1 27.88 2.08 12.94
CA MET A 1 28.65 1.62 11.76
C MET A 1 28.08 0.31 11.18
N LEU A 2 27.77 -0.69 12.03
CA LEU A 2 27.26 -2.00 11.60
C LEU A 2 25.94 -1.96 10.81
N GLY A 3 24.98 -1.10 11.20
CA GLY A 3 23.70 -0.96 10.49
C GLY A 3 23.87 -0.50 9.03
N ARG A 4 24.80 0.43 8.76
CA ARG A 4 25.08 0.90 7.39
C ARG A 4 25.74 -0.19 6.53
N LEU A 5 26.52 -1.09 7.13
CA LEU A 5 27.14 -2.21 6.44
C LEU A 5 26.12 -3.29 6.08
N LEU A 6 25.25 -3.66 7.02
CA LEU A 6 24.16 -4.62 6.79
C LEU A 6 23.16 -4.08 5.75
N ASP A 7 22.85 -2.79 5.81
CA ASP A 7 22.00 -2.14 4.82
C ASP A 7 22.63 -2.07 3.43
N LYS A 8 23.97 -1.97 3.35
CA LYS A 8 24.68 -1.93 2.07
C LYS A 8 24.75 -3.33 1.44
N GLU A 9 24.96 -4.37 2.25
CA GLU A 9 24.94 -5.77 1.82
C GLU A 9 23.56 -6.23 1.35
N ARG A 10 22.50 -5.94 2.15
CA ARG A 10 21.11 -6.28 1.80
C ARG A 10 20.67 -5.62 0.48
N ARG A 11 21.19 -4.43 0.18
CA ARG A 11 20.84 -3.67 -1.04
C ARG A 11 21.68 -4.08 -2.25
N GLY A 12 22.94 -4.45 -2.05
CA GLY A 12 23.79 -5.03 -3.11
C GLY A 12 23.19 -6.32 -3.68
N GLN A 13 22.56 -7.15 -2.85
CA GLN A 13 21.82 -8.33 -3.32
C GLN A 13 20.61 -7.99 -4.20
N VAL A 14 19.90 -6.89 -3.92
CA VAL A 14 18.73 -6.47 -4.71
C VAL A 14 19.16 -5.81 -6.03
N GLN A 15 20.30 -5.13 -6.06
CA GLN A 15 20.85 -4.53 -7.29
C GLN A 15 21.30 -5.57 -8.32
N ASN A 16 21.70 -6.77 -7.89
CA ASN A 16 22.08 -7.87 -8.79
C ASN A 16 20.90 -8.49 -9.57
N LEU A 17 19.66 -8.09 -9.27
CA LEU A 17 18.44 -8.54 -9.97
C LEU A 17 17.92 -7.50 -10.98
N LEU A 18 18.58 -6.34 -11.10
CA LEU A 18 18.19 -5.28 -12.02
C LEU A 18 18.79 -5.54 -13.41
N ASP A 19 18.00 -5.24 -14.44
CA ASP A 19 18.45 -5.27 -15.83
C ASP A 19 19.70 -4.38 -16.00
N PRO A 20 20.77 -4.83 -16.69
CA PRO A 20 21.93 -4.01 -16.99
C PRO A 20 21.62 -2.68 -17.70
N SER A 21 20.45 -2.58 -18.35
CA SER A 21 19.94 -1.36 -18.98
C SER A 21 19.12 -0.45 -18.07
N TYR A 22 18.94 -0.82 -16.80
CA TYR A 22 18.15 -0.05 -15.84
C TYR A 22 18.84 1.26 -15.46
N VAL A 23 18.18 2.37 -15.79
CA VAL A 23 18.71 3.73 -15.56
C VAL A 23 18.12 4.31 -14.27
N PHE A 24 18.91 4.33 -13.21
CA PHE A 24 18.51 4.89 -11.90
C PHE A 24 18.14 6.38 -11.94
N ALA A 25 18.57 7.13 -12.96
CA ALA A 25 18.17 8.53 -13.12
C ALA A 25 16.66 8.66 -13.41
N ASN A 26 16.12 7.83 -14.31
CA ASN A 26 14.69 7.84 -14.63
C ASN A 26 13.84 7.41 -13.42
N GLU A 27 14.32 6.40 -12.70
CA GLU A 27 13.70 5.95 -11.44
C GLU A 27 13.60 7.09 -10.42
N ARG A 28 14.61 7.96 -10.38
CA ARG A 28 14.63 9.11 -9.48
C ARG A 28 13.53 10.10 -9.82
N ASP A 29 13.42 10.46 -11.09
CA ASP A 29 12.41 11.39 -11.58
C ASP A 29 11.00 10.85 -11.32
N ASP A 30 10.80 9.55 -11.52
CA ASP A 30 9.52 8.87 -11.22
C ASP A 30 9.19 8.90 -9.73
N ILE A 31 10.18 8.67 -8.86
CA ILE A 31 10.03 8.74 -7.40
C ILE A 31 9.65 10.16 -6.98
N ASP A 32 10.33 11.18 -7.50
CA ASP A 32 10.09 12.57 -7.13
C ASP A 32 8.70 13.04 -7.59
N TYR A 33 8.29 12.65 -8.80
CA TYR A 33 6.93 12.89 -9.28
C TYR A 33 5.87 12.20 -8.40
N ALA A 34 6.11 10.96 -8.00
CA ALA A 34 5.21 10.23 -7.12
C ALA A 34 5.11 10.88 -5.73
N LEU A 35 6.22 11.36 -5.17
CA LEU A 35 6.24 12.06 -3.89
C LEU A 35 5.48 13.39 -3.94
N LEU A 36 5.58 14.15 -5.04
CA LEU A 36 4.78 15.36 -5.26
C LEU A 36 3.28 15.05 -5.32
N SER A 37 2.90 14.01 -6.06
CA SER A 37 1.51 13.54 -6.13
C SER A 37 0.97 13.11 -4.76
N ILE A 38 1.76 12.36 -3.99
CA ILE A 38 1.38 11.93 -2.63
C ILE A 38 1.23 13.15 -1.70
N ARG A 39 2.14 14.12 -1.78
CA ARG A 39 2.06 15.35 -0.99
C ARG A 39 0.78 16.13 -1.26
N GLN A 40 0.34 16.22 -2.52
CA GLN A 40 -0.93 16.84 -2.89
C GLN A 40 -2.11 16.11 -2.26
N LEU A 41 -2.15 14.77 -2.39
CA LEU A 41 -3.22 13.95 -1.79
C LEU A 41 -3.30 14.10 -0.26
N ILE A 42 -2.15 14.18 0.42
CA ILE A 42 -2.12 14.39 1.88
C ILE A 42 -2.62 15.79 2.25
N ASN A 43 -2.33 16.81 1.44
CA ASN A 43 -2.79 18.17 1.71
C ASN A 43 -4.31 18.30 1.59
N GLU A 44 -4.92 17.56 0.64
CA GLU A 44 -6.37 17.50 0.39
C GLU A 44 -7.11 16.54 1.34
N PHE A 45 -6.39 15.74 2.13
CA PHE A 45 -6.96 14.74 3.00
C PHE A 45 -7.40 15.33 4.35
N GLU A 46 -8.67 15.16 4.68
CA GLU A 46 -9.31 15.55 5.95
C GLU A 46 -10.29 14.45 6.42
N ASP A 47 -9.84 13.20 6.50
CA ASP A 47 -10.70 12.07 6.90
C ASP A 47 -10.00 11.13 7.91
N THR A 48 -10.57 9.96 8.10
CA THR A 48 -10.18 8.93 9.07
C THR A 48 -9.30 7.85 8.44
N THR A 49 -8.64 7.03 9.28
CA THR A 49 -7.79 5.91 8.79
C THR A 49 -8.55 4.83 8.03
N SER A 50 -9.88 4.78 8.16
CA SER A 50 -10.75 3.87 7.41
C SER A 50 -10.94 4.29 5.96
N ASP A 51 -10.66 5.55 5.63
CA ASP A 51 -10.92 6.11 4.30
C ASP A 51 -10.03 5.47 3.20
N SER A 52 -10.64 5.39 2.01
CA SER A 52 -10.02 4.82 0.82
C SER A 52 -8.82 5.63 0.34
N VAL A 53 -8.78 6.94 0.56
CA VAL A 53 -7.64 7.82 0.24
C VAL A 53 -6.51 7.52 1.20
N TYR A 54 -6.78 7.47 2.52
CA TYR A 54 -5.76 7.14 3.51
C TYR A 54 -5.04 5.82 3.20
N LYS A 55 -5.79 4.75 2.91
CA LYS A 55 -5.23 3.43 2.55
C LYS A 55 -4.42 3.47 1.25
N ARG A 56 -4.92 4.18 0.23
CA ARG A 56 -4.21 4.36 -1.04
C ARG A 56 -2.90 5.13 -0.83
N VAL A 57 -2.92 6.19 -0.03
CA VAL A 57 -1.72 6.98 0.28
C VAL A 57 -0.70 6.15 1.05
N LYS A 58 -1.10 5.38 2.08
CA LYS A 58 -0.18 4.48 2.82
C LYS A 58 0.44 3.42 1.91
N SER A 59 -0.36 2.79 1.04
CA SER A 59 0.16 1.79 0.09
C SER A 59 1.17 2.39 -0.88
N ARG A 60 0.85 3.57 -1.44
CA ARG A 60 1.77 4.30 -2.33
C ARG A 60 3.05 4.73 -1.61
N LEU A 61 2.98 5.23 -0.38
CA LEU A 61 4.15 5.58 0.42
C LEU A 61 5.04 4.35 0.71
N ALA A 62 4.46 3.21 1.06
CA ALA A 62 5.21 1.97 1.29
C ALA A 62 5.93 1.49 0.02
N HIS A 63 5.27 1.64 -1.14
CA HIS A 63 5.85 1.30 -2.43
C HIS A 63 7.04 2.21 -2.76
N ILE A 64 6.86 3.54 -2.68
CA ILE A 64 7.95 4.50 -2.95
C ILE A 64 9.10 4.32 -1.96
N THR A 65 8.81 4.09 -0.68
CA THR A 65 9.85 3.79 0.33
C THR A 65 10.68 2.58 -0.07
N SER A 66 10.03 1.53 -0.57
CA SER A 66 10.72 0.32 -1.04
C SER A 66 11.57 0.59 -2.29
N ARG A 67 11.12 1.45 -3.20
CA ARG A 67 11.88 1.88 -4.39
C ARG A 67 13.13 2.67 -4.00
N VAL A 68 12.96 3.69 -3.16
CA VAL A 68 14.06 4.51 -2.64
C VAL A 68 15.10 3.65 -1.93
N GLN A 69 14.67 2.64 -1.17
CA GLN A 69 15.59 1.71 -0.53
C GLN A 69 16.44 0.92 -1.53
N ARG A 70 16.01 0.67 -2.76
CA ARG A 70 16.81 -0.04 -3.77
C ARG A 70 17.83 0.86 -4.48
N MET A 71 17.72 2.18 -4.33
CA MET A 71 18.63 3.12 -4.98
C MET A 71 20.04 3.08 -4.36
N PRO A 72 21.09 3.32 -5.17
CA PRO A 72 22.46 3.43 -4.67
C PRO A 72 22.59 4.53 -3.61
N ILE A 73 23.27 4.22 -2.49
CA ILE A 73 23.45 5.12 -1.33
C ILE A 73 24.34 6.33 -1.69
N ASP A 74 25.09 6.23 -2.78
CA ASP A 74 26.13 7.19 -3.17
C ASP A 74 25.54 8.42 -3.89
N ALA A 75 24.23 8.42 -4.17
CA ALA A 75 23.50 9.58 -4.64
C ALA A 75 22.87 10.30 -3.42
N GLU A 76 23.02 11.62 -3.34
CA GLU A 76 22.39 12.51 -2.35
C GLU A 76 20.85 12.40 -2.44
N ASN A 77 20.28 11.32 -1.92
CA ASN A 77 18.89 10.95 -2.11
C ASN A 77 18.07 11.23 -0.85
N GLU A 78 17.47 12.42 -0.81
CA GLU A 78 16.60 12.86 0.28
C GLU A 78 15.20 12.23 0.21
N SER A 79 14.85 11.53 -0.87
CA SER A 79 13.51 10.96 -1.08
C SER A 79 13.09 10.00 0.04
N TYR A 80 14.05 9.37 0.74
CA TYR A 80 13.75 8.52 1.91
C TYR A 80 13.27 9.35 3.11
N ALA A 81 13.94 10.47 3.38
CA ALA A 81 13.52 11.39 4.43
C ALA A 81 12.15 11.99 4.10
N THR A 82 11.89 12.33 2.83
CA THR A 82 10.58 12.79 2.36
C THR A 82 9.48 11.73 2.56
N CYS A 83 9.76 10.45 2.33
CA CYS A 83 8.79 9.38 2.61
C CYS A 83 8.39 9.35 4.09
N ILE A 84 9.35 9.48 5.00
CA ILE A 84 9.11 9.49 6.45
C ILE A 84 8.30 10.74 6.85
N GLU A 85 8.66 11.91 6.32
CA GLU A 85 7.94 13.16 6.56
C GLU A 85 6.48 13.08 6.12
N LEU A 86 6.22 12.56 4.92
CA LEU A 86 4.87 12.43 4.39
C LEU A 86 4.04 11.39 5.16
N ASP A 87 4.65 10.31 5.64
CA ASP A 87 3.96 9.33 6.47
C ASP A 87 3.52 9.93 7.82
N ALA A 88 4.41 10.69 8.47
CA ALA A 88 4.10 11.41 9.69
C ALA A 88 2.98 12.44 9.46
N LYS A 89 3.08 13.22 8.39
CA LYS A 89 2.08 14.23 8.03
C LYS A 89 0.71 13.63 7.73
N LEU A 90 0.66 12.47 7.06
CA LEU A 90 -0.59 11.75 6.85
C LEU A 90 -1.23 11.37 8.19
N HIS A 91 -0.44 10.87 9.15
CA HIS A 91 -0.92 10.50 10.48
C HIS A 91 -1.44 11.70 11.28
N GLU A 92 -0.82 12.88 11.16
CA GLU A 92 -1.29 14.12 11.79
C GLU A 92 -2.63 14.62 11.25
N ARG A 93 -2.93 14.33 9.97
CA ARG A 93 -4.17 14.76 9.30
C ARG A 93 -5.37 13.85 9.58
N VAL A 94 -5.14 12.72 10.23
CA VAL A 94 -6.23 11.81 10.60
C VAL A 94 -7.05 12.44 11.73
N LEU A 95 -8.34 12.66 11.49
CA LEU A 95 -9.25 13.08 12.55
C LEU A 95 -9.42 11.94 13.58
N PRO A 96 -9.31 12.22 14.90
CA PRO A 96 -9.65 11.23 15.91
C PRO A 96 -11.14 10.88 15.77
N SER A 97 -11.42 9.59 15.58
CA SER A 97 -12.79 9.08 15.47
C SER A 97 -13.55 9.41 16.77
N VAL A 98 -14.46 10.39 16.72
CA VAL A 98 -15.29 10.81 17.86
C VAL A 98 -16.44 9.82 18.03
N ALA A 99 -16.15 8.62 18.51
CA ALA A 99 -17.13 7.64 18.97
C ALA A 99 -17.11 7.55 20.50
N ALA A 100 -17.37 8.66 21.18
CA ALA A 100 -17.56 8.70 22.64
C ALA A 100 -18.43 9.91 23.04
N VAL A 101 -19.73 9.83 22.77
CA VAL A 101 -20.72 10.73 23.38
C VAL A 101 -21.46 9.95 24.47
N LEU A 102 -21.07 10.25 25.72
CA LEU A 102 -21.82 10.28 26.99
C LEU A 102 -22.86 9.17 27.31
N PRO A 103 -22.80 8.60 28.54
CA PRO A 103 -23.99 8.14 29.25
C PRO A 103 -24.39 9.10 30.38
N ASP A 104 -25.65 9.52 30.35
CA ASP A 104 -26.42 10.21 31.40
C ASP A 104 -26.58 9.31 32.65
N PRO A 105 -26.57 9.84 33.90
CA PRO A 105 -26.54 9.04 35.11
C PRO A 105 -27.96 8.89 35.67
N SER A 106 -28.57 7.72 35.49
CA SER A 106 -29.73 7.30 36.30
C SER A 106 -30.05 5.82 36.08
N GLN A 107 -29.56 4.95 36.95
CA GLN A 107 -30.37 4.10 37.84
C GLN A 107 -29.53 2.98 38.45
N ALA A 108 -29.53 2.95 39.78
CA ALA A 108 -28.93 1.92 40.60
C ALA A 108 -29.86 0.69 40.68
N SER A 109 -29.28 -0.52 40.64
CA SER A 109 -29.74 -1.70 41.39
C SER A 109 -28.67 -2.80 41.35
N THR A 110 -28.16 -3.12 42.53
CA THR A 110 -27.34 -4.27 42.91
C THR A 110 -28.00 -5.61 42.56
N SER A 111 -27.27 -6.54 41.94
CA SER A 111 -27.13 -7.92 42.40
C SER A 111 -26.16 -8.71 41.50
N THR A 112 -25.24 -9.41 42.15
CA THR A 112 -24.28 -10.39 41.64
C THR A 112 -24.92 -11.48 40.78
N GLN A 113 -24.52 -11.54 39.51
CA GLN A 113 -24.32 -12.76 38.72
C GLN A 113 -23.64 -12.36 37.40
N GLN A 114 -22.50 -12.98 37.12
CA GLN A 114 -21.74 -12.75 35.89
C GLN A 114 -22.62 -13.05 34.66
N PRO A 115 -22.82 -12.12 33.72
CA PRO A 115 -23.38 -12.47 32.45
C PRO A 115 -22.25 -12.95 31.55
N ILE A 116 -22.37 -14.19 31.08
CA ILE A 116 -21.73 -14.66 29.86
C ILE A 116 -22.24 -13.72 28.77
N LEU A 117 -21.42 -12.74 28.39
CA LEU A 117 -21.69 -11.89 27.24
C LEU A 117 -21.51 -12.75 25.98
N ASN A 118 -22.60 -13.43 25.59
CA ASN A 118 -22.91 -13.66 24.20
C ASN A 118 -23.02 -12.28 23.52
N VAL A 119 -21.88 -11.68 23.21
CA VAL A 119 -21.85 -10.62 22.20
C VAL A 119 -22.14 -11.35 20.91
N LEU A 120 -23.41 -11.30 20.49
CA LEU A 120 -23.79 -11.45 19.11
C LEU A 120 -22.82 -10.59 18.32
N ASN A 121 -21.87 -11.25 17.66
CA ASN A 121 -21.11 -10.74 16.54
C ASN A 121 -22.15 -10.12 15.61
N SER A 122 -22.36 -8.82 15.72
CA SER A 122 -22.96 -8.04 14.65
C SER A 122 -21.91 -8.08 13.55
N GLN A 123 -21.95 -9.18 12.80
CA GLN A 123 -21.35 -9.27 11.48
C GLN A 123 -22.09 -8.24 10.65
N LEU A 124 -21.68 -6.98 10.77
CA LEU A 124 -21.68 -6.07 9.63
C LEU A 124 -20.81 -6.76 8.59
N SER A 125 -21.46 -7.67 7.89
CA SER A 125 -21.01 -8.28 6.67
C SER A 125 -20.96 -7.16 5.65
N HIS A 126 -19.97 -6.28 5.78
CA HIS A 126 -19.32 -5.79 4.58
C HIS A 126 -18.78 -7.06 3.93
N SER A 127 -19.62 -7.65 3.09
CA SER A 127 -19.17 -8.48 2.00
C SER A 127 -18.15 -7.61 1.29
N PHE A 128 -16.88 -7.76 1.67
CA PHE A 128 -15.80 -7.54 0.75
C PHE A 128 -16.11 -8.54 -0.35
N ARG A 129 -16.92 -8.12 -1.33
CA ARG A 129 -17.02 -8.86 -2.57
C ARG A 129 -15.59 -8.95 -3.02
N SER A 130 -15.03 -10.16 -2.98
CA SER A 130 -13.77 -10.46 -3.63
C SER A 130 -14.00 -10.09 -5.09
N VAL A 131 -13.55 -8.89 -5.46
CA VAL A 131 -13.65 -8.41 -6.84
C VAL A 131 -12.76 -9.35 -7.62
N SER A 132 -13.38 -10.18 -8.47
CA SER A 132 -12.67 -11.24 -9.17
C SER A 132 -11.56 -10.61 -10.01
N ILE A 133 -10.45 -11.33 -10.17
CA ILE A 133 -9.31 -10.84 -10.95
C ILE A 133 -9.73 -10.47 -12.39
N SER A 134 -10.75 -11.14 -12.93
CA SER A 134 -11.36 -10.83 -14.23
C SER A 134 -12.08 -9.48 -14.30
N GLU A 135 -12.39 -8.85 -13.15
CA GLU A 135 -12.98 -7.50 -13.05
C GLU A 135 -11.91 -6.41 -12.89
N TRP A 136 -10.62 -6.78 -12.93
CA TRP A 136 -9.53 -5.82 -12.89
C TRP A 136 -9.41 -5.22 -14.29
N LYS A 137 -9.38 -3.88 -14.39
CA LYS A 137 -9.24 -3.17 -15.67
C LYS A 137 -7.77 -3.12 -16.15
N GLU A 138 -6.95 -4.07 -15.71
CA GLU A 138 -5.51 -4.12 -15.95
C GLU A 138 -5.21 -5.36 -16.77
N ASN A 139 -4.79 -5.17 -18.03
CA ASN A 139 -4.47 -6.24 -18.95
C ASN A 139 -3.08 -6.01 -19.56
N PHE A 140 -2.31 -7.09 -19.76
CA PHE A 140 -0.99 -7.06 -20.39
C PHE A 140 -1.03 -7.73 -21.77
N ASP A 141 -0.56 -7.01 -22.79
CA ASP A 141 -0.59 -7.43 -24.19
C ASP A 141 0.69 -8.13 -24.68
N GLY A 142 1.74 -8.15 -23.85
CA GLY A 142 3.07 -8.67 -24.22
C GLY A 142 4.12 -7.59 -24.49
N GLY A 143 3.79 -6.30 -24.36
CA GLY A 143 4.73 -5.20 -24.61
C GLY A 143 5.78 -5.03 -23.49
N THR A 144 7.08 -5.20 -23.81
CA THR A 144 8.18 -5.08 -22.82
C THR A 144 8.29 -3.71 -22.15
N LYS A 145 7.90 -2.64 -22.84
CA LYS A 145 7.93 -1.26 -22.31
C LYS A 145 6.89 -1.02 -21.20
N ASN A 146 5.77 -1.76 -21.24
CA ASN A 146 4.66 -1.57 -20.30
C ASN A 146 4.68 -2.61 -19.17
N LEU A 147 5.56 -3.61 -19.24
CA LEU A 147 5.66 -4.68 -18.26
C LEU A 147 5.92 -4.16 -16.83
N PRO A 148 6.87 -3.22 -16.59
CA PRO A 148 7.12 -2.74 -15.23
C PRO A 148 5.88 -2.06 -14.63
N ARG A 149 5.23 -1.17 -15.38
CA ARG A 149 4.01 -0.46 -14.96
C ARG A 149 2.83 -1.40 -14.73
N PHE A 150 2.67 -2.41 -15.58
CA PHE A 150 1.65 -3.43 -15.40
C PHE A 150 1.85 -4.22 -14.10
N LEU A 151 3.07 -4.68 -13.83
CA LEU A 151 3.39 -5.41 -12.61
C LEU A 151 3.19 -4.53 -11.36
N GLU A 152 3.51 -3.24 -11.44
CA GLU A 152 3.23 -2.26 -10.40
C GLU A 152 1.72 -2.15 -10.13
N ASN A 153 0.91 -1.93 -11.17
CA ASN A 153 -0.54 -1.83 -11.04
C ASN A 153 -1.17 -3.10 -10.46
N VAL A 154 -0.74 -4.28 -10.92
CA VAL A 154 -1.21 -5.57 -10.41
C VAL A 154 -0.84 -5.76 -8.94
N GLN A 155 0.37 -5.36 -8.54
CA GLN A 155 0.80 -5.43 -7.14
C GLN A 155 0.02 -4.46 -6.25
N GLU A 156 -0.26 -3.24 -6.71
CA GLU A 156 -1.10 -2.28 -6.00
C GLU A 156 -2.53 -2.81 -5.81
N LEU A 157 -3.13 -3.37 -6.87
CA LEU A 157 -4.46 -3.97 -6.80
C LEU A 157 -4.51 -5.18 -5.86
N MET A 158 -3.48 -6.03 -5.88
CA MET A 158 -3.35 -7.17 -4.99
C MET A 158 -3.36 -6.72 -3.51
N GLN A 159 -2.57 -5.69 -3.18
CA GLN A 159 -2.53 -5.14 -1.81
C GLN A 159 -3.84 -4.45 -1.41
N ALA A 160 -4.42 -3.65 -2.30
CA ALA A 160 -5.64 -2.90 -2.04
C ALA A 160 -6.85 -3.80 -1.80
N ARG A 161 -6.89 -4.97 -2.46
CA ARG A 161 -8.00 -5.93 -2.40
C ARG A 161 -7.70 -7.14 -1.52
N GLN A 162 -6.53 -7.18 -0.87
CA GLN A 162 -6.05 -8.30 -0.05
C GLN A 162 -6.09 -9.66 -0.76
N VAL A 163 -5.81 -9.67 -2.06
CA VAL A 163 -5.77 -10.91 -2.84
C VAL A 163 -4.47 -11.63 -2.53
N SER A 164 -4.55 -12.94 -2.25
CA SER A 164 -3.36 -13.73 -1.97
C SER A 164 -2.55 -13.95 -3.25
N LYS A 165 -1.23 -14.13 -3.13
CA LYS A 165 -0.39 -14.49 -4.29
C LYS A 165 -0.89 -15.78 -4.97
N ALA A 166 -1.32 -16.77 -4.20
CA ALA A 166 -1.82 -18.03 -4.74
C ALA A 166 -3.08 -17.83 -5.60
N GLU A 167 -4.00 -16.99 -5.15
CA GLU A 167 -5.21 -16.61 -5.88
C GLU A 167 -4.88 -15.81 -7.14
N LEU A 168 -3.95 -14.84 -7.02
CA LEU A 168 -3.43 -14.08 -8.16
C LEU A 168 -2.85 -14.99 -9.24
N PHE A 169 -2.03 -15.98 -8.85
CA PHE A 169 -1.45 -16.94 -9.77
C PHE A 169 -2.50 -17.84 -10.43
N THR A 170 -3.53 -18.25 -9.68
CA THR A 170 -4.59 -19.13 -10.18
C THR A 170 -5.41 -18.44 -11.28
N SER A 171 -5.65 -17.14 -11.14
CA SER A 171 -6.39 -16.33 -12.13
C SER A 171 -5.48 -15.42 -12.97
N ALA A 172 -4.17 -15.64 -12.96
CA ALA A 172 -3.22 -14.78 -13.68
C ALA A 172 -3.51 -14.72 -15.17
N ARG A 173 -4.06 -15.81 -15.72
CA ARG A 173 -4.48 -15.90 -17.13
C ARG A 173 -5.40 -14.77 -17.55
N ASP A 174 -6.27 -14.28 -16.66
CA ASP A 174 -7.25 -13.24 -16.96
C ASP A 174 -6.61 -11.85 -17.10
N LEU A 175 -5.39 -11.67 -16.60
CA LEU A 175 -4.63 -10.42 -16.67
C LEU A 175 -3.83 -10.28 -17.98
N PHE A 176 -3.77 -11.34 -18.78
CA PHE A 176 -3.05 -11.34 -20.05
C PHE A 176 -4.06 -11.26 -21.21
N ILE A 177 -3.67 -10.57 -22.29
CA ILE A 177 -4.42 -10.50 -23.54
C ILE A 177 -3.45 -10.61 -24.72
N GLY A 178 -3.96 -10.96 -25.90
CA GLY A 178 -3.16 -10.97 -27.14
C GLY A 178 -1.91 -11.86 -27.05
N ASN A 179 -0.74 -11.30 -27.40
CA ASN A 179 0.53 -12.03 -27.40
C ASN A 179 1.03 -12.38 -25.98
N GLY A 180 0.50 -11.72 -24.94
CA GLY A 180 0.79 -12.04 -23.54
C GLY A 180 0.28 -13.41 -23.08
N HIS A 181 -0.68 -14.02 -23.78
CA HIS A 181 -1.19 -15.35 -23.44
C HIS A 181 -0.29 -16.52 -23.86
N TYR A 182 0.58 -16.30 -24.84
CA TYR A 182 1.33 -17.37 -25.52
C TYR A 182 2.76 -17.53 -24.99
N TRP A 183 3.15 -16.73 -23.99
CA TRP A 183 4.48 -16.70 -23.40
C TRP A 183 4.60 -17.64 -22.20
#